data_AF-H2U1F7-F1
#
_entry.id   AF-H2U1F7-F1
#
_cell.length_a   1.000
_cell.length_b   1.000
_cell.length_c   1.000
_cell.angle_alpha   90.00
_cell.angle_beta   90.00
_cell.angle_gamma   90.00
#
_symmetry.space_group_name_H-M   'P 1'
#
loop_
_entity.id
_entity.type
_entity.pdbx_description
1 polymer ?
#
loop_
_entity_poly.entity_id
_entity_poly.type
_entity_poly.pdbx_seq_one_letter_code
_entity_poly.pdbx_strand_id
1 'polypeptide(L)'
;MEAVLQNVANAAELLAVAAHSDAVKRWDASRLSRAFHWARYCQQLHSKVHNHATMRRDLEEQLLHTNGRLQTVFPGYEGVSLSDLSRCQHLLLVGLMNNPELPIDLLKLLFDPKSPALFPHNELAGLCSGIIQCKSACTVLGVFPDSLPCGADAEVLGLVLMQRLDALLTQDSDVQPAEHFLDSVLQGCEGAAGRFCLAVAAALLTSPKSQMQTASQDFLLDWLQKPHRELQHMCSTLPTSLLRDLAKAHQKFRDSYYAVLKCWASGMEYSVDEGEWVHTSQTVTFPRLVEHFLTLLELHPGLGDNVEQELNALKCSDGDFDVRGLSVWGDLLSALRRGTVG
;
A
#
# COMPACT_ATOMS: atom_id res chain seq x y z
N MET A 1 3.22 37.34 -2.19
CA MET A 1 2.49 36.08 -1.93
C MET A 1 2.01 35.47 -3.24
N GLU A 2 1.38 36.26 -4.11
CA GLU A 2 0.91 35.86 -5.44
C GLU A 2 1.94 35.13 -6.32
N ALA A 3 3.20 35.61 -6.35
CA ALA A 3 4.27 34.92 -7.08
C ALA A 3 4.56 33.49 -6.55
N VAL A 4 4.39 33.25 -5.25
CA VAL A 4 4.60 31.93 -4.63
C VAL A 4 3.44 30.99 -4.96
N LEU A 5 2.21 31.51 -4.93
CA LEU A 5 1.01 30.77 -5.35
C LEU A 5 1.10 30.36 -6.83
N GLN A 6 1.53 31.28 -7.70
CA GLN A 6 1.76 30.99 -9.11
C GLN A 6 2.85 29.93 -9.32
N ASN A 7 3.93 29.98 -8.54
CA ASN A 7 5.00 29.00 -8.64
C ASN A 7 4.53 27.58 -8.28
N VAL A 8 3.64 27.45 -7.29
CA VAL A 8 3.07 26.15 -6.90
C VAL A 8 2.06 25.65 -7.93
N ALA A 9 1.23 26.52 -8.49
CA ALA A 9 0.37 26.17 -9.62
C ALA A 9 1.20 25.66 -10.82
N ASN A 10 2.25 26.39 -11.18
CA ASN A 10 3.17 25.99 -12.26
C ASN A 10 3.86 24.65 -11.98
N ALA A 11 4.11 24.30 -10.71
CA ALA A 11 4.70 23.03 -10.33
C ALA A 11 3.72 21.86 -10.53
N ALA A 12 2.45 22.03 -10.12
CA ALA A 12 1.41 21.05 -10.38
C ALA A 12 1.20 20.86 -11.90
N GLU A 13 1.20 21.95 -12.67
CA GLU A 13 1.14 21.90 -14.14
C GLU A 13 2.36 21.18 -14.74
N LEU A 14 3.57 21.45 -14.24
CA LEU A 14 4.80 20.78 -14.67
C LEU A 14 4.74 19.27 -14.44
N LEU A 15 4.26 18.83 -13.27
CA LEU A 15 4.11 17.42 -12.94
C LEU A 15 3.07 16.74 -13.85
N ALA A 16 1.92 17.39 -14.07
CA ALA A 16 0.88 16.88 -14.95
C ALA A 16 1.37 16.77 -16.40
N VAL A 17 2.06 17.79 -16.92
CA VAL A 17 2.65 17.78 -18.27
C VAL A 17 3.71 16.68 -18.38
N ALA A 18 4.57 16.55 -17.37
CA ALA A 18 5.62 15.53 -17.35
C ALA A 18 5.05 14.11 -17.41
N ALA A 19 3.95 13.83 -16.72
CA ALA A 19 3.35 12.49 -16.66
C ALA A 19 2.39 12.18 -17.82
N HIS A 20 1.60 13.16 -18.29
CA HIS A 20 0.43 12.89 -19.13
C HIS A 20 0.43 13.59 -20.49
N SER A 21 1.38 14.49 -20.78
CA SER A 21 1.40 15.26 -22.04
C SER A 21 2.44 14.76 -23.04
N ASP A 22 2.07 14.78 -24.31
CA ASP A 22 2.97 14.60 -25.46
C ASP A 22 3.96 15.76 -25.66
N ALA A 23 3.77 16.89 -24.95
CA ALA A 23 4.69 18.02 -24.97
C ALA A 23 6.11 17.64 -24.55
N VAL A 24 6.25 16.55 -23.77
CA VAL A 24 7.55 15.99 -23.36
C VAL A 24 8.41 15.57 -24.55
N LYS A 25 7.83 15.22 -25.71
CA LYS A 25 8.57 14.97 -26.96
C LYS A 25 9.51 16.10 -27.36
N ARG A 26 9.09 17.33 -27.05
CA ARG A 26 9.79 18.57 -27.41
C ARG A 26 10.73 19.05 -26.30
N TRP A 27 10.92 18.28 -25.25
CA TRP A 27 11.86 18.64 -24.20
C TRP A 27 13.29 18.42 -24.69
N ASP A 28 14.18 19.29 -24.23
CA ASP A 28 15.62 19.17 -24.41
C ASP A 28 16.29 19.09 -23.04
N ALA A 29 17.60 18.85 -23.01
CA ALA A 29 18.36 18.76 -21.76
C ALA A 29 18.22 20.03 -20.90
N SER A 30 18.03 21.20 -21.52
CA SER A 30 17.89 22.47 -20.81
C SER A 30 16.53 22.60 -20.12
N ARG A 31 15.44 22.18 -20.78
CA ARG A 31 14.08 22.14 -20.23
C ARG A 31 13.97 21.13 -19.13
N LEU A 32 14.59 19.96 -19.31
CA LEU A 32 14.69 18.93 -18.28
C LEU A 32 15.42 19.45 -17.04
N SER A 33 16.59 20.07 -17.22
CA SER A 33 17.34 20.71 -16.12
C SER A 33 16.51 21.77 -15.41
N ARG A 34 15.83 22.63 -16.16
CA ARG A 34 14.96 23.67 -15.60
C ARG A 34 13.78 23.09 -14.81
N ALA A 35 13.19 21.99 -15.27
CA ALA A 35 12.12 21.29 -14.57
C ALA A 35 12.60 20.77 -13.20
N PHE A 36 13.79 20.15 -13.14
CA PHE A 36 14.36 19.68 -11.87
C PHE A 36 14.77 20.82 -10.93
N HIS A 37 15.27 21.94 -11.46
CA HIS A 37 15.52 23.14 -10.67
C HIS A 37 14.22 23.70 -10.07
N TRP A 38 13.13 23.71 -10.85
CA TRP A 38 11.81 24.11 -10.36
C TRP A 38 11.28 23.18 -9.28
N ALA A 39 11.37 21.86 -9.49
CA ALA A 39 10.97 20.88 -8.49
C ALA A 39 11.75 21.04 -7.17
N ARG A 40 13.06 21.33 -7.25
CA ARG A 40 13.90 21.63 -6.07
C ARG A 40 13.42 22.87 -5.33
N TYR A 41 13.12 23.93 -6.07
CA TYR A 41 12.60 25.16 -5.50
C TYR A 41 11.29 24.89 -4.73
N CYS A 42 10.39 24.08 -5.27
CA CYS A 42 9.14 23.70 -4.60
C CYS A 42 9.36 22.91 -3.30
N GLN A 43 10.34 22.00 -3.27
CA GLN A 43 10.71 21.28 -2.05
C GLN A 43 11.25 22.23 -0.97
N GLN A 44 12.13 23.16 -1.37
CA GLN A 44 12.63 24.20 -0.47
C GLN A 44 11.51 25.11 0.02
N LEU A 45 10.55 25.44 -0.84
CA LEU A 45 9.37 26.21 -0.47
C LEU A 45 8.52 25.46 0.56
N HIS A 46 8.25 24.18 0.37
CA HIS A 46 7.54 23.34 1.34
C HIS A 46 8.21 23.39 2.73
N SER A 47 9.53 23.25 2.80
CA SER A 47 10.27 23.31 4.08
C SER A 47 10.11 24.65 4.82
N LYS A 48 9.92 25.76 4.08
CA LYS A 48 9.73 27.10 4.64
C LYS A 48 8.29 27.38 5.03
N VAL A 49 7.34 26.80 4.31
CA VAL A 49 5.89 26.99 4.51
C VAL A 49 5.36 26.20 5.70
N HIS A 50 6.02 25.11 6.10
CA HIS A 50 5.57 24.25 7.20
C HIS A 50 5.31 25.01 8.52
N ASN A 51 6.01 26.12 8.75
CA ASN A 51 5.88 26.93 9.96
C ASN A 51 4.85 28.10 9.85
N HIS A 52 4.18 28.28 8.71
CA HIS A 52 3.29 29.42 8.45
C HIS A 52 1.87 28.97 8.04
N ALA A 53 0.98 28.86 9.03
CA ALA A 53 -0.38 28.32 8.87
C ALA A 53 -1.27 29.09 7.87
N THR A 54 -1.12 30.41 7.73
CA THR A 54 -1.89 31.23 6.78
C THR A 54 -1.44 30.96 5.34
N MET A 55 -0.13 31.03 5.10
CA MET A 55 0.47 30.75 3.79
C MET A 55 0.20 29.31 3.32
N ARG A 56 0.19 28.36 4.25
CA ARG A 56 -0.18 26.97 3.98
C ARG A 56 -1.59 26.86 3.40
N ARG A 57 -2.56 27.54 4.02
CA ARG A 57 -3.98 27.49 3.62
C ARG A 57 -4.18 28.07 2.21
N ASP A 58 -3.56 29.20 1.93
CA ASP A 58 -3.62 29.86 0.61
C ASP A 58 -2.99 28.98 -0.50
N LEU A 59 -1.92 28.23 -0.17
CA LEU A 59 -1.27 27.30 -1.09
C LEU A 59 -2.11 26.05 -1.36
N GLU A 60 -2.75 25.49 -0.34
CA GLU A 60 -3.67 24.35 -0.48
C GLU A 60 -4.89 24.73 -1.34
N GLU A 61 -5.45 25.92 -1.15
CA GLU A 61 -6.57 26.42 -1.97
C GLU A 61 -6.15 26.61 -3.44
N GLN A 62 -4.97 27.18 -3.69
CA GLN A 62 -4.45 27.33 -5.05
C GLN A 62 -4.19 25.98 -5.73
N LEU A 63 -3.67 24.99 -4.98
CA LEU A 63 -3.49 23.62 -5.50
C LEU A 63 -4.82 22.97 -5.83
N LEU A 64 -5.82 23.10 -4.97
CA LEU A 64 -7.16 22.57 -5.21
C LEU A 64 -7.75 23.11 -6.51
N HIS A 65 -7.67 24.43 -6.73
CA HIS A 65 -8.14 25.07 -7.96
C HIS A 65 -7.36 24.60 -9.19
N THR A 66 -6.03 24.49 -9.07
CA THR A 66 -5.17 24.04 -10.18
C THR A 66 -5.42 22.56 -10.51
N ASN A 67 -5.59 21.71 -9.50
CA ASN A 67 -5.88 20.30 -9.67
C ASN A 67 -7.22 20.09 -10.38
N GLY A 68 -8.26 20.84 -9.99
CA GLY A 68 -9.56 20.79 -10.67
C GLY A 68 -9.45 21.14 -12.16
N ARG A 69 -8.66 22.17 -12.52
CA ARG A 69 -8.38 22.50 -13.93
C ARG A 69 -7.63 21.37 -14.64
N LEU A 70 -6.60 20.81 -14.01
CA LEU A 70 -5.76 19.77 -14.61
C LEU A 70 -6.52 18.45 -14.82
N GLN A 71 -7.41 18.07 -13.91
CA GLN A 71 -8.27 16.89 -14.05
C GLN A 71 -9.19 16.96 -15.27
N THR A 72 -9.62 18.17 -15.67
CA THR A 72 -10.42 18.34 -16.90
C THR A 72 -9.59 18.19 -18.19
N VAL A 73 -8.28 18.39 -18.11
CA VAL A 73 -7.37 18.38 -19.26
C VAL A 73 -6.67 17.03 -19.42
N PHE A 74 -6.30 16.38 -18.31
CA PHE A 74 -5.54 15.14 -18.28
C PHE A 74 -6.35 14.01 -17.64
N PRO A 75 -6.91 13.07 -18.42
CA PRO A 75 -7.61 11.91 -17.88
C PRO A 75 -6.63 11.00 -17.12
N GLY A 76 -6.92 10.72 -15.85
CA GLY A 76 -6.07 9.90 -14.96
C GLY A 76 -5.08 10.69 -14.09
N TYR A 77 -5.18 12.02 -14.03
CA TYR A 77 -4.42 12.84 -13.10
C TYR A 77 -5.07 12.86 -11.70
N GLU A 78 -4.33 12.44 -10.67
CA GLU A 78 -4.87 12.27 -9.30
C GLU A 78 -4.74 13.51 -8.40
N GLY A 79 -4.23 14.62 -8.92
CA GLY A 79 -4.04 15.86 -8.15
C GLY A 79 -2.74 15.85 -7.34
N VAL A 80 -2.19 17.04 -7.10
CA VAL A 80 -0.97 17.23 -6.28
C VAL A 80 -1.36 17.92 -4.97
N SER A 81 -1.01 17.31 -3.84
CA SER A 81 -1.19 17.88 -2.52
C SER A 81 0.00 18.74 -2.08
N LEU A 82 -0.14 19.47 -0.98
CA LEU A 82 0.99 20.24 -0.43
C LEU A 82 2.11 19.31 0.06
N SER A 83 1.76 18.16 0.63
CA SER A 83 2.73 17.15 1.10
C SER A 83 3.57 16.62 -0.06
N ASP A 84 2.98 16.50 -1.25
CA ASP A 84 3.65 16.04 -2.46
C ASP A 84 4.74 17.00 -2.94
N LEU A 85 4.64 18.30 -2.61
CA LEU A 85 5.68 19.27 -2.93
C LEU A 85 7.00 18.97 -2.22
N SER A 86 6.98 18.31 -1.06
CA SER A 86 8.20 17.84 -0.39
C SER A 86 8.97 16.78 -1.21
N ARG A 87 8.26 16.08 -2.11
CA ARG A 87 8.78 15.02 -2.98
C ARG A 87 8.72 15.42 -4.47
N CYS A 88 8.63 16.72 -4.78
CA CYS A 88 8.38 17.21 -6.14
C CYS A 88 9.40 16.69 -7.17
N GLN A 89 10.69 16.58 -6.82
CA GLN A 89 11.70 16.00 -7.72
C GLN A 89 11.46 14.52 -8.02
N HIS A 90 11.04 13.76 -7.01
CA HIS A 90 10.72 12.34 -7.16
C HIS A 90 9.48 12.16 -8.06
N LEU A 91 8.42 12.94 -7.80
CA LEU A 91 7.19 12.89 -8.61
C LEU A 91 7.44 13.30 -10.05
N LEU A 92 8.28 14.31 -10.29
CA LEU A 92 8.68 14.70 -11.64
C LEU A 92 9.38 13.56 -12.36
N LEU A 93 10.30 12.86 -11.68
CA LEU A 93 11.06 11.76 -12.25
C LEU A 93 10.16 10.53 -12.55
N VAL A 94 9.27 10.17 -11.63
CA VAL A 94 8.29 9.09 -11.83
C VAL A 94 7.36 9.43 -13.00
N GLY A 95 6.83 10.65 -13.02
CA GLY A 95 5.97 11.14 -14.10
C GLY A 95 6.65 11.04 -15.46
N LEU A 96 7.87 11.58 -15.58
CA LEU A 96 8.64 11.51 -16.83
C LEU A 96 8.89 10.07 -17.28
N MET A 97 9.19 9.16 -16.36
CA MET A 97 9.42 7.78 -16.73
C MET A 97 8.16 7.02 -17.12
N ASN A 98 7.01 7.36 -16.56
CA ASN A 98 5.75 6.73 -16.93
C ASN A 98 5.15 7.32 -18.21
N ASN A 99 5.67 8.46 -18.67
CA ASN A 99 5.25 9.07 -19.92
C ASN A 99 5.85 8.32 -21.14
N PRO A 100 5.01 7.71 -22.01
CA PRO A 100 5.48 6.95 -23.17
C PRO A 100 6.18 7.83 -24.22
N GLU A 101 5.98 9.15 -24.15
CA GLU A 101 6.47 10.11 -25.12
C GLU A 101 7.81 10.76 -24.73
N LEU A 102 8.45 10.27 -23.65
CA LEU A 102 9.77 10.71 -23.23
C LEU A 102 10.84 10.29 -24.25
N PRO A 103 11.58 11.24 -24.86
CA PRO A 103 12.66 10.92 -25.78
C PRO A 103 13.75 10.05 -25.13
N ILE A 104 14.22 9.04 -25.85
CA ILE A 104 15.27 8.10 -25.39
C ILE A 104 16.56 8.84 -24.99
N ASP A 105 16.89 9.94 -25.67
CA ASP A 105 18.09 10.73 -25.36
C ASP A 105 17.98 11.45 -24.01
N LEU A 106 16.78 11.89 -23.62
CA LEU A 106 16.52 12.44 -22.28
C LEU A 106 16.48 11.35 -21.22
N LEU A 107 15.94 10.17 -21.55
CA LEU A 107 15.99 9.01 -20.66
C LEU A 107 17.44 8.62 -20.35
N LYS A 108 18.32 8.57 -21.36
CA LYS A 108 19.76 8.34 -21.17
C LYS A 108 20.40 9.42 -20.29
N LEU A 109 20.02 10.68 -20.48
CA LEU A 109 20.52 11.81 -19.70
C LEU A 109 20.11 11.74 -18.22
N LEU A 110 18.91 11.24 -17.91
CA LEU A 110 18.45 10.98 -16.54
C LEU A 110 19.28 9.89 -15.85
N PHE A 111 19.81 8.95 -16.62
CA PHE A 111 20.61 7.82 -16.14
C PHE A 111 22.12 8.01 -16.30
N ASP A 112 22.59 9.15 -16.83
CA ASP A 112 24.02 9.42 -16.99
C ASP A 112 24.60 10.01 -15.69
N PRO A 113 25.42 9.25 -14.93
CA PRO A 113 26.02 9.73 -13.69
C PRO A 113 27.05 10.84 -13.89
N LYS A 114 27.48 11.10 -15.14
CA LYS A 114 28.50 12.10 -15.47
C LYS A 114 27.94 13.42 -15.96
N SER A 115 26.62 13.57 -16.10
CA SER A 115 26.01 14.81 -16.60
C SER A 115 26.11 15.94 -15.56
N PRO A 116 27.00 16.93 -15.75
CA PRO A 116 27.26 17.97 -14.74
C PRO A 116 26.22 19.10 -14.78
N ALA A 117 25.38 19.15 -15.83
CA ALA A 117 24.47 20.26 -16.11
C ALA A 117 23.11 20.14 -15.42
N LEU A 118 22.85 19.02 -14.75
CA LEU A 118 21.55 18.77 -14.15
C LEU A 118 21.57 18.83 -12.63
N PHE A 119 22.65 18.38 -11.96
CA PHE A 119 22.55 18.00 -10.55
C PHE A 119 23.82 18.33 -9.74
N PRO A 120 23.73 19.16 -8.68
CA PRO A 120 24.91 19.49 -7.87
C PRO A 120 25.43 18.34 -7.01
N HIS A 121 24.65 17.37 -6.55
CA HIS A 121 25.12 16.27 -5.69
C HIS A 121 24.23 15.00 -5.79
N ASN A 122 24.83 13.84 -5.47
CA ASN A 122 24.40 12.42 -5.38
C ASN A 122 22.92 12.02 -5.11
N GLU A 123 21.96 12.92 -4.93
CA GLU A 123 20.58 12.62 -4.52
C GLU A 123 19.77 11.90 -5.62
N LEU A 124 20.02 12.22 -6.89
CA LEU A 124 19.30 11.63 -8.02
C LEU A 124 19.81 10.26 -8.45
N ALA A 125 21.08 9.92 -8.19
CA ALA A 125 21.53 8.53 -8.31
C ALA A 125 20.77 7.63 -7.31
N GLY A 126 20.49 8.14 -6.10
CA GLY A 126 19.62 7.51 -5.13
C GLY A 126 18.18 7.35 -5.64
N LEU A 127 17.55 8.43 -6.12
CA LEU A 127 16.19 8.40 -6.65
C LEU A 127 16.05 7.55 -7.93
N CYS A 128 17.00 7.63 -8.85
CA CYS A 128 17.04 6.79 -10.05
C CYS A 128 17.31 5.34 -9.69
N SER A 129 18.18 5.03 -8.72
CA SER A 129 18.34 3.66 -8.25
C SER A 129 17.05 3.12 -7.64
N GLY A 130 16.34 3.92 -6.85
CA GLY A 130 15.06 3.56 -6.25
C GLY A 130 13.97 3.35 -7.30
N ILE A 131 13.90 4.17 -8.35
CA ILE A 131 12.87 4.00 -9.37
C ILE A 131 13.28 2.99 -10.45
N ILE A 132 14.56 2.80 -10.77
CA ILE A 132 15.02 1.66 -11.56
C ILE A 132 14.69 0.38 -10.81
N GLN A 133 14.91 0.33 -9.49
CA GLN A 133 14.49 -0.80 -8.63
C GLN A 133 12.98 -0.96 -8.62
N CYS A 134 12.19 0.11 -8.48
CA CYS A 134 10.73 0.03 -8.50
C CYS A 134 10.20 -0.35 -9.89
N LYS A 135 10.76 0.18 -10.99
CA LYS A 135 10.34 -0.18 -12.35
C LYS A 135 10.82 -1.55 -12.75
N SER A 136 12.03 -1.97 -12.39
CA SER A 136 12.52 -3.33 -12.61
C SER A 136 11.70 -4.32 -11.78
N ALA A 137 11.38 -3.99 -10.52
CA ALA A 137 10.39 -4.73 -9.74
C ALA A 137 9.04 -4.74 -10.46
N CYS A 138 8.44 -3.60 -10.81
CA CYS A 138 7.14 -3.55 -11.49
C CYS A 138 7.11 -4.23 -12.88
N THR A 139 8.23 -4.27 -13.63
CA THR A 139 8.32 -4.98 -14.92
C THR A 139 8.54 -6.48 -14.74
N VAL A 140 9.34 -6.90 -13.76
CA VAL A 140 9.38 -8.30 -13.31
C VAL A 140 8.00 -8.75 -12.83
N LEU A 141 7.23 -7.83 -12.22
CA LEU A 141 5.88 -8.07 -11.73
C LEU A 141 4.75 -7.90 -12.74
N GLY A 142 5.04 -7.33 -13.90
CA GLY A 142 4.04 -7.01 -14.90
C GLY A 142 3.84 -8.07 -15.97
N VAL A 143 4.76 -9.04 -16.13
CA VAL A 143 4.87 -9.82 -17.38
C VAL A 143 4.41 -11.29 -17.28
N PHE A 144 4.03 -11.83 -16.12
CA PHE A 144 3.65 -13.25 -16.03
C PHE A 144 2.15 -13.51 -15.88
N PRO A 145 1.60 -14.51 -16.61
CA PRO A 145 0.19 -14.86 -16.58
C PRO A 145 -0.18 -15.60 -15.29
N ASP A 146 -1.44 -15.41 -14.88
CA ASP A 146 -2.05 -15.91 -13.65
C ASP A 146 -1.90 -17.44 -13.49
N SER A 147 -1.02 -17.90 -12.58
CA SER A 147 -1.18 -19.22 -11.96
C SER A 147 -0.44 -19.39 -10.61
N LEU A 148 -1.24 -19.65 -9.55
CA LEU A 148 -0.95 -20.42 -8.32
C LEU A 148 -0.11 -19.79 -7.17
N PRO A 149 -0.31 -20.26 -5.91
CA PRO A 149 -0.75 -19.45 -4.77
C PRO A 149 0.39 -18.72 -4.06
N CYS A 150 1.64 -19.00 -4.38
CA CYS A 150 2.77 -18.12 -4.15
C CYS A 150 3.76 -18.46 -5.25
N GLY A 151 3.56 -17.94 -6.46
CA GLY A 151 4.46 -18.23 -7.59
C GLY A 151 5.90 -17.85 -7.24
N ALA A 152 6.88 -18.45 -7.94
CA ALA A 152 8.31 -18.14 -7.75
C ALA A 152 8.61 -16.63 -7.78
N ASP A 153 7.80 -15.87 -8.52
CA ASP A 153 7.87 -14.41 -8.59
C ASP A 153 7.54 -13.73 -7.24
N ALA A 154 6.52 -14.21 -6.52
CA ALA A 154 6.13 -13.69 -5.21
C ALA A 154 7.21 -14.01 -4.15
N GLU A 155 7.83 -15.18 -4.20
CA GLU A 155 8.95 -15.56 -3.32
C GLU A 155 10.18 -14.67 -3.55
N VAL A 156 10.54 -14.41 -4.81
CA VAL A 156 11.65 -13.52 -5.16
C VAL A 156 11.38 -12.10 -4.66
N LEU A 157 10.16 -11.60 -4.83
CA LEU A 157 9.79 -10.31 -4.26
C LEU A 157 9.84 -10.28 -2.75
N GLY A 158 9.32 -11.32 -2.10
CA GLY A 158 9.34 -11.44 -0.65
C GLY A 158 10.78 -11.38 -0.14
N LEU A 159 11.71 -12.08 -0.80
CA LEU A 159 13.13 -12.04 -0.48
C LEU A 159 13.74 -10.64 -0.68
N VAL A 160 13.47 -9.97 -1.80
CA VAL A 160 13.98 -8.62 -2.08
C VAL A 160 13.43 -7.60 -1.08
N LEU A 161 12.14 -7.71 -0.74
CA LEU A 161 11.49 -6.89 0.28
C LEU A 161 12.20 -7.05 1.63
N MET A 162 12.42 -8.29 2.06
CA MET A 162 13.07 -8.61 3.33
C MET A 162 14.52 -8.14 3.37
N GLN A 163 15.31 -8.39 2.32
CA GLN A 163 16.68 -7.89 2.22
C GLN A 163 16.75 -6.37 2.33
N ARG A 164 15.78 -5.66 1.74
CA ARG A 164 15.74 -4.20 1.81
C ARG A 164 15.36 -3.72 3.21
N LEU A 165 14.36 -4.35 3.83
CA LEU A 165 13.97 -4.06 5.21
C LEU A 165 15.14 -4.32 6.18
N ASP A 166 15.85 -5.44 6.04
CA ASP A 166 17.03 -5.74 6.84
C ASP A 166 18.10 -4.66 6.68
N ALA A 167 18.39 -4.22 5.46
CA ALA A 167 19.36 -3.17 5.20
C ALA A 167 18.96 -1.82 5.84
N LEU A 168 17.67 -1.48 5.81
CA LEU A 168 17.16 -0.24 6.41
C LEU A 168 17.18 -0.30 7.94
N LEU A 169 16.79 -1.43 8.53
CA LEU A 169 16.77 -1.64 9.97
C LEU A 169 18.17 -1.82 10.58
N THR A 170 19.18 -2.15 9.78
CA THR A 170 20.58 -2.29 10.23
C THR A 170 21.35 -0.96 10.20
N GLN A 171 20.93 0.00 9.37
CA GLN A 171 21.66 1.25 9.14
C GLN A 171 21.36 2.34 10.18
N ASP A 172 20.20 2.32 10.82
CA ASP A 172 19.79 3.30 11.83
C ASP A 172 18.84 2.67 12.86
N SER A 173 18.85 3.16 14.10
CA SER A 173 17.88 2.74 15.13
C SER A 173 16.48 3.30 14.89
N ASP A 174 16.32 4.18 13.90
CA ASP A 174 15.05 4.79 13.54
C ASP A 174 14.31 3.92 12.52
N VAL A 175 13.03 3.68 12.80
CA VAL A 175 12.15 2.79 12.04
C VAL A 175 11.47 3.52 10.88
N GLN A 176 11.43 4.86 10.93
CA GLN A 176 10.78 5.71 9.91
C GLN A 176 11.22 5.45 8.46
N PRO A 177 12.50 5.18 8.14
CA PRO A 177 12.93 4.89 6.76
C PRO A 177 12.33 3.59 6.21
N ALA A 178 12.16 2.58 7.06
CA ALA A 178 11.56 1.30 6.69
C ALA A 178 10.05 1.43 6.47
N GLU A 179 9.37 2.22 7.30
CA GLU A 179 7.94 2.53 7.14
C GLU A 179 7.70 3.32 5.85
N HIS A 180 8.46 4.39 5.64
CA HIS A 180 8.35 5.21 4.43
C HIS A 180 8.60 4.38 3.16
N PHE A 181 9.51 3.39 3.23
CA PHE A 181 9.73 2.46 2.14
C PHE A 181 8.49 1.60 1.84
N LEU A 182 7.89 0.97 2.85
CA LEU A 182 6.68 0.15 2.67
C LEU A 182 5.50 0.98 2.14
N ASP A 183 5.29 2.18 2.69
CA ASP A 183 4.23 3.08 2.25
C ASP A 183 4.43 3.50 0.78
N SER A 184 5.68 3.74 0.38
CA SER A 184 6.02 4.08 -1.01
C SER A 184 5.82 2.90 -1.96
N VAL A 185 6.12 1.66 -1.53
CA VAL A 185 5.84 0.46 -2.34
C VAL A 185 4.34 0.26 -2.50
N LEU A 186 3.57 0.45 -1.43
CA LEU A 186 2.11 0.34 -1.46
C LEU A 186 1.48 1.34 -2.44
N GLN A 187 1.87 2.63 -2.35
CA GLN A 187 1.45 3.67 -3.29
C GLN A 187 1.85 3.35 -4.74
N GLY A 188 3.06 2.85 -4.94
CA GLY A 188 3.53 2.43 -6.26
C GLY A 188 2.81 1.21 -6.85
N CYS A 189 2.04 0.48 -6.03
CA CYS A 189 1.29 -0.71 -6.41
C CYS A 189 -0.23 -0.45 -6.54
N GLU A 190 -0.69 0.79 -6.63
CA GLU A 190 -2.10 1.10 -6.89
C GLU A 190 -2.54 0.45 -8.22
N GLY A 191 -3.53 -0.46 -8.14
CA GLY A 191 -3.96 -1.34 -9.25
C GLY A 191 -3.34 -2.74 -9.28
N ALA A 192 -2.32 -3.01 -8.46
CA ALA A 192 -1.66 -4.31 -8.27
C ALA A 192 -1.60 -4.74 -6.79
N ALA A 193 -2.49 -4.20 -5.94
CA ALA A 193 -2.50 -4.40 -4.50
C ALA A 193 -2.50 -5.89 -4.07
N GLY A 194 -3.17 -6.77 -4.84
CA GLY A 194 -3.12 -8.22 -4.61
C GLY A 194 -1.72 -8.84 -4.77
N ARG A 195 -0.88 -8.29 -5.65
CA ARG A 195 0.53 -8.73 -5.80
C ARG A 195 1.39 -8.29 -4.63
N PHE A 196 1.15 -7.10 -4.09
CA PHE A 196 1.81 -6.64 -2.87
C PHE A 196 1.45 -7.56 -1.69
N CYS A 197 0.17 -7.91 -1.54
CA CYS A 197 -0.26 -8.88 -0.52
C CYS A 197 0.43 -10.23 -0.67
N LEU A 198 0.59 -10.74 -1.90
CA LEU A 198 1.32 -11.99 -2.16
C LEU A 198 2.80 -11.87 -1.82
N ALA A 199 3.45 -10.75 -2.15
CA ALA A 199 4.85 -10.48 -1.82
C ALA A 199 5.08 -10.44 -0.30
N VAL A 200 4.18 -9.78 0.44
CA VAL A 200 4.21 -9.71 1.90
C VAL A 200 3.98 -11.09 2.53
N ALA A 201 3.01 -11.86 2.01
CA ALA A 201 2.78 -13.23 2.45
C ALA A 201 4.02 -14.11 2.21
N ALA A 202 4.62 -14.00 1.02
CA ALA A 202 5.84 -14.71 0.68
C ALA A 202 7.02 -14.30 1.58
N ALA A 203 7.19 -13.01 1.85
CA ALA A 203 8.25 -12.49 2.73
C ALA A 203 8.17 -13.08 4.15
N LEU A 204 6.95 -13.20 4.69
CA LEU A 204 6.73 -13.76 6.02
C LEU A 204 6.92 -15.28 6.04
N LEU A 205 6.46 -16.00 5.00
CA LEU A 205 6.58 -17.45 4.91
C LEU A 205 7.98 -17.95 4.50
N THR A 206 8.74 -17.14 3.75
CA THR A 206 10.07 -17.49 3.26
C THR A 206 11.11 -17.17 4.34
N SER A 207 11.22 -18.04 5.34
CA SER A 207 12.20 -17.88 6.41
C SER A 207 13.60 -18.33 5.99
N PRO A 208 14.67 -17.56 6.27
CA PRO A 208 16.04 -18.06 6.23
C PRO A 208 16.18 -19.15 7.31
N LYS A 209 16.91 -20.23 7.01
CA LYS A 209 17.03 -21.51 7.76
C LYS A 209 17.33 -21.46 9.27
N SER A 210 17.41 -20.29 9.90
CA SER A 210 17.48 -20.08 11.34
C SER A 210 16.09 -19.93 11.95
N GLN A 211 15.76 -20.77 12.93
CA GLN A 211 14.45 -20.88 13.61
C GLN A 211 13.98 -19.62 14.39
N MET A 212 14.63 -18.46 14.26
CA MET A 212 14.25 -17.22 14.94
C MET A 212 13.63 -16.23 13.95
N GLN A 213 12.52 -15.62 14.34
CA GLN A 213 11.93 -14.47 13.66
C GLN A 213 12.98 -13.36 13.52
N THR A 214 13.12 -12.82 12.31
CA THR A 214 14.05 -11.71 12.05
C THR A 214 13.42 -10.38 12.47
N ALA A 215 14.25 -9.40 12.81
CA ALA A 215 13.78 -8.05 13.14
C ALA A 215 12.92 -7.43 12.02
N SER A 216 13.22 -7.76 10.76
CA SER A 216 12.42 -7.40 9.59
C SER A 216 11.04 -8.06 9.54
N GLN A 217 10.92 -9.34 9.94
CA GLN A 217 9.62 -10.02 10.01
C GLN A 217 8.75 -9.40 11.11
N ASP A 218 9.33 -9.16 12.28
CA ASP A 218 8.63 -8.50 13.38
C ASP A 218 8.18 -7.09 12.98
N PHE A 219 9.06 -6.31 12.36
CA PHE A 219 8.73 -4.97 11.87
C PHE A 219 7.60 -5.00 10.83
N LEU A 220 7.63 -5.93 9.86
CA LEU A 220 6.60 -6.04 8.84
C LEU A 220 5.24 -6.43 9.45
N LEU A 221 5.23 -7.31 10.45
CA LEU A 221 4.03 -7.68 11.20
C LEU A 221 3.46 -6.51 12.02
N ASP A 222 4.32 -5.68 12.60
CA ASP A 222 3.92 -4.51 13.37
C ASP A 222 3.40 -3.40 12.41
N TRP A 223 4.02 -3.24 11.24
CA TRP A 223 3.54 -2.33 10.19
C TRP A 223 2.16 -2.72 9.67
N LEU A 224 1.90 -4.02 9.45
CA LEU A 224 0.58 -4.52 9.03
C LEU A 224 -0.54 -4.25 10.06
N GLN A 225 -0.20 -4.05 11.34
CA GLN A 225 -1.16 -3.76 12.40
C GLN A 225 -1.50 -2.27 12.53
N LYS A 226 -0.81 -1.40 11.81
CA LYS A 226 -1.08 0.05 11.83
C LYS A 226 -2.48 0.35 11.27
N PRO A 227 -3.06 1.53 11.55
CA PRO A 227 -4.44 1.89 11.15
C PRO A 227 -4.61 2.18 9.65
N HIS A 228 -3.80 1.53 8.82
CA HIS A 228 -3.88 1.53 7.38
C HIS A 228 -4.59 0.20 7.03
N ARG A 229 -5.50 0.19 6.04
CA ARG A 229 -6.46 -0.92 5.86
C ARG A 229 -5.84 -2.17 5.20
N GLU A 230 -4.52 -2.29 5.18
CA GLU A 230 -3.78 -3.27 4.36
C GLU A 230 -3.94 -4.68 4.90
N LEU A 231 -3.97 -4.88 6.21
CA LEU A 231 -4.25 -6.21 6.76
C LEU A 231 -5.67 -6.68 6.38
N GLN A 232 -6.66 -5.80 6.45
CA GLN A 232 -8.02 -6.14 6.02
C GLN A 232 -8.05 -6.45 4.52
N HIS A 233 -7.38 -5.62 3.71
CA HIS A 233 -7.29 -5.83 2.28
C HIS A 233 -6.61 -7.17 1.95
N MET A 234 -5.51 -7.48 2.62
CA MET A 234 -4.76 -8.72 2.46
C MET A 234 -5.61 -9.95 2.82
N CYS A 235 -6.31 -9.92 3.96
CA CYS A 235 -7.21 -10.99 4.37
C CYS A 235 -8.36 -11.20 3.38
N SER A 236 -8.86 -10.13 2.74
CA SER A 236 -9.93 -10.21 1.74
C SER A 236 -9.45 -10.61 0.34
N THR A 237 -8.15 -10.51 0.06
CA THR A 237 -7.58 -10.73 -1.28
C THR A 237 -6.89 -12.08 -1.39
N LEU A 238 -6.20 -12.51 -0.34
CA LEU A 238 -5.42 -13.74 -0.36
C LEU A 238 -6.29 -15.00 -0.19
N PRO A 239 -5.87 -16.15 -0.76
CA PRO A 239 -6.47 -17.44 -0.47
C PRO A 239 -6.40 -17.80 1.02
N THR A 240 -7.46 -18.45 1.53
CA THR A 240 -7.56 -18.93 2.91
C THR A 240 -6.42 -19.88 3.30
N SER A 241 -5.90 -20.66 2.34
CA SER A 241 -4.74 -21.53 2.55
C SER A 241 -3.46 -20.77 2.91
N LEU A 242 -3.19 -19.62 2.28
CA LEU A 242 -2.02 -18.78 2.59
C LEU A 242 -2.17 -18.09 3.95
N LEU A 243 -3.37 -17.57 4.22
CA LEU A 243 -3.68 -16.95 5.51
C LEU A 243 -3.54 -17.95 6.66
N ARG A 244 -3.91 -19.22 6.41
CA ARG A 244 -3.68 -20.33 7.33
C ARG A 244 -2.20 -20.52 7.61
N ASP A 245 -1.38 -20.61 6.58
CA ASP A 245 0.07 -20.82 6.72
C ASP A 245 0.73 -19.66 7.46
N LEU A 246 0.32 -18.41 7.18
CA LEU A 246 0.78 -17.22 7.89
C LEU A 246 0.38 -17.24 9.37
N ALA A 247 -0.89 -17.55 9.67
CA ALA A 247 -1.38 -17.66 11.03
C ALA A 247 -0.75 -18.82 11.80
N LYS A 248 -0.30 -19.87 11.11
CA LYS A 248 0.49 -20.97 11.69
C LYS A 248 1.90 -20.50 12.05
N ALA A 249 2.55 -19.77 11.14
CA ALA A 249 3.93 -19.32 11.29
C ALA A 249 4.10 -18.16 12.29
N HIS A 250 3.13 -17.25 12.39
CA HIS A 250 3.27 -16.02 13.17
C HIS A 250 2.06 -15.79 14.10
N GLN A 251 2.29 -15.81 15.41
CA GLN A 251 1.25 -15.55 16.41
C GLN A 251 0.68 -14.12 16.31
N LYS A 252 1.52 -13.09 16.17
CA LYS A 252 1.08 -11.70 15.97
C LYS A 252 0.10 -11.56 14.80
N PHE A 253 0.39 -12.25 13.70
CA PHE A 253 -0.50 -12.27 12.54
C PHE A 253 -1.83 -12.95 12.86
N ARG A 254 -1.81 -14.10 13.53
CA ARG A 254 -3.01 -14.83 13.94
C ARG A 254 -3.94 -13.97 14.78
N ASP A 255 -3.40 -13.28 15.78
CA ASP A 255 -4.18 -12.44 16.69
C ASP A 255 -4.81 -11.26 15.94
N SER A 256 -4.05 -10.63 15.05
CA SER A 256 -4.52 -9.51 14.21
C SER A 256 -5.54 -9.96 13.17
N TYR A 257 -5.33 -11.14 12.56
CA TYR A 257 -6.26 -11.75 11.61
C TYR A 257 -7.60 -12.06 12.28
N TYR A 258 -7.58 -12.64 13.47
CA TYR A 258 -8.79 -12.87 14.26
C TYR A 258 -9.53 -11.56 14.60
N ALA A 259 -8.80 -10.48 14.95
CA ALA A 259 -9.39 -9.17 15.16
C ALA A 259 -10.08 -8.62 13.88
N VAL A 260 -9.48 -8.84 12.70
CA VAL A 260 -10.11 -8.50 11.41
C VAL A 260 -11.40 -9.27 11.18
N LEU A 261 -11.42 -10.58 11.46
CA LEU A 261 -12.64 -11.39 11.31
C LEU A 261 -13.76 -10.89 12.23
N LYS A 262 -13.42 -10.52 13.47
CA LYS A 262 -14.38 -9.91 14.39
C LYS A 262 -14.90 -8.56 13.88
N CYS A 263 -14.01 -7.72 13.34
CA CYS A 263 -14.39 -6.44 12.75
C CYS A 263 -15.37 -6.64 11.58
N TRP A 264 -15.10 -7.58 10.68
CA TRP A 264 -16.01 -7.92 9.58
C TRP A 264 -17.36 -8.41 10.08
N ALA A 265 -17.38 -9.38 11.01
CA ALA A 265 -18.62 -9.90 11.57
C ALA A 265 -19.46 -8.78 12.22
N SER A 266 -18.84 -7.92 13.03
CA SER A 266 -19.53 -6.82 13.71
C SER A 266 -20.11 -5.76 12.76
N GLY A 267 -19.57 -5.65 11.55
CA GLY A 267 -20.06 -4.73 10.52
C GLY A 267 -21.10 -5.33 9.58
N MET A 268 -21.51 -6.59 9.80
CA MET A 268 -22.57 -7.23 9.00
C MET A 268 -23.96 -6.88 9.52
N GLU A 269 -24.89 -6.69 8.59
CA GLU A 269 -26.31 -6.48 8.84
C GLU A 269 -27.11 -7.63 8.25
N TYR A 270 -28.19 -8.04 8.92
CA TYR A 270 -29.03 -9.13 8.42
C TYR A 270 -30.01 -8.62 7.36
N SER A 271 -29.85 -9.09 6.12
CA SER A 271 -30.80 -8.82 5.03
C SER A 271 -31.95 -9.80 5.10
N VAL A 272 -33.16 -9.30 5.38
CA VAL A 272 -34.38 -10.12 5.42
C VAL A 272 -34.74 -10.64 4.02
N ASP A 273 -34.42 -9.85 2.98
CA ASP A 273 -34.74 -10.19 1.59
C ASP A 273 -33.87 -11.35 1.08
N GLU A 274 -32.58 -11.37 1.46
CA GLU A 274 -31.64 -12.42 1.07
C GLU A 274 -31.58 -13.57 2.08
N GLY A 275 -32.06 -13.33 3.31
CA GLY A 275 -31.97 -14.28 4.42
C GLY A 275 -30.54 -14.51 4.92
N GLU A 276 -29.62 -13.60 4.61
CA GLU A 276 -28.18 -13.70 4.88
C GLU A 276 -27.61 -12.44 5.53
N TRP A 277 -26.46 -12.59 6.19
CA TRP A 277 -25.67 -11.48 6.71
C TRP A 277 -24.87 -10.83 5.59
N VAL A 278 -25.08 -9.53 5.39
CA VAL A 278 -24.43 -8.73 4.35
C VAL A 278 -23.56 -7.65 4.98
N HIS A 279 -22.36 -7.44 4.43
CA HIS A 279 -21.46 -6.38 4.89
C HIS A 279 -21.61 -5.14 4.01
N THR A 280 -21.60 -3.95 4.60
CA THR A 280 -21.79 -2.65 3.90
C THR A 280 -20.78 -2.40 2.78
N SER A 281 -19.57 -2.94 2.88
CA SER A 281 -18.53 -2.83 1.85
C SER A 281 -18.60 -3.88 0.74
N GLN A 282 -19.50 -4.87 0.82
CA GLN A 282 -19.66 -6.01 -0.12
C GLN A 282 -18.41 -6.87 -0.38
N THR A 283 -17.28 -6.56 0.25
CA THR A 283 -15.99 -7.25 0.02
C THR A 283 -15.91 -8.64 0.67
N VAL A 284 -16.77 -8.91 1.66
CA VAL A 284 -16.77 -10.17 2.42
C VAL A 284 -18.22 -10.65 2.57
N THR A 285 -18.45 -11.90 2.16
CA THR A 285 -19.74 -12.58 2.33
C THR A 285 -19.73 -13.42 3.60
N PHE A 286 -20.91 -13.69 4.17
CA PHE A 286 -21.02 -14.52 5.36
C PHE A 286 -20.43 -15.94 5.20
N PRO A 287 -20.64 -16.66 4.07
CA PRO A 287 -19.99 -17.96 3.84
C PRO A 287 -18.47 -17.87 3.85
N ARG A 288 -17.91 -16.79 3.28
CA ARG A 288 -16.47 -16.56 3.26
C ARG A 288 -15.94 -16.30 4.67
N LEU A 289 -16.66 -15.52 5.47
CA LEU A 289 -16.33 -15.31 6.88
C LEU A 289 -16.29 -16.64 7.65
N VAL A 290 -17.28 -17.51 7.46
CA VAL A 290 -17.32 -18.86 8.06
C VAL A 290 -16.08 -19.68 7.66
N GLU A 291 -15.70 -19.67 6.37
CA GLU A 291 -14.50 -20.36 5.87
C GLU A 291 -13.23 -19.87 6.58
N HIS A 292 -13.08 -18.54 6.75
CA HIS A 292 -11.94 -17.95 7.45
C HIS A 292 -11.87 -18.38 8.92
N PHE A 293 -13.01 -18.46 9.63
CA PHE A 293 -13.07 -18.94 11.01
C PHE A 293 -12.76 -20.45 11.12
N LEU A 294 -13.33 -21.28 10.24
CA LEU A 294 -13.03 -22.72 10.20
C LEU A 294 -11.53 -22.96 10.00
N THR A 295 -10.93 -22.25 9.05
CA THR A 295 -9.49 -22.30 8.78
C THR A 295 -8.66 -21.94 10.03
N LEU A 296 -9.12 -20.97 10.82
CA LEU A 296 -8.45 -20.54 12.05
C LEU A 296 -8.58 -21.58 13.18
N LEU A 297 -9.75 -22.22 13.31
CA LEU A 297 -10.00 -23.28 14.28
C LEU A 297 -9.20 -24.56 13.98
N GLU A 298 -9.06 -24.92 12.70
CA GLU A 298 -8.26 -26.06 12.24
C GLU A 298 -6.77 -25.95 12.62
N LEU A 299 -6.24 -24.73 12.79
CA LEU A 299 -4.82 -24.51 13.04
C LEU A 299 -4.35 -25.04 14.40
N HIS A 300 -5.19 -24.93 15.44
CA HIS A 300 -4.84 -25.31 16.81
C HIS A 300 -6.09 -25.82 17.56
N PRO A 301 -6.18 -27.12 17.88
CA PRO A 301 -7.32 -27.67 18.61
C PRO A 301 -7.59 -26.97 19.97
N GLY A 302 -6.54 -26.48 20.64
CA GLY A 302 -6.68 -25.72 21.90
C GLY A 302 -7.06 -24.24 21.74
N LEU A 303 -7.03 -23.70 20.52
CA LEU A 303 -7.54 -22.36 20.21
C LEU A 303 -9.06 -22.38 20.03
N GLY A 304 -9.63 -23.55 19.65
CA GLY A 304 -11.06 -23.72 19.44
C GLY A 304 -11.89 -23.39 20.67
N ASP A 305 -11.50 -23.89 21.84
CA ASP A 305 -12.22 -23.61 23.08
C ASP A 305 -12.20 -22.12 23.43
N ASN A 306 -11.08 -21.43 23.21
CA ASN A 306 -10.95 -20.01 23.50
C ASN A 306 -11.76 -19.14 22.52
N VAL A 307 -11.70 -19.47 21.23
CA VAL A 307 -12.47 -18.77 20.20
C VAL A 307 -13.96 -19.01 20.38
N GLU A 308 -14.38 -20.25 20.67
CA GLU A 308 -15.78 -20.56 20.95
C GLU A 308 -16.28 -19.86 22.22
N GLN A 309 -15.49 -19.81 23.31
CA GLN A 309 -15.85 -19.06 24.51
C GLN A 309 -16.00 -17.56 24.23
N GLU A 310 -15.10 -16.97 23.45
CA GLU A 310 -15.16 -15.55 23.12
C GLU A 310 -16.34 -15.22 22.19
N LEU A 311 -16.59 -16.05 21.17
CA LEU A 311 -17.77 -15.92 20.32
C LEU A 311 -19.07 -16.07 21.11
N ASN A 312 -19.12 -16.98 22.10
CA ASN A 312 -20.26 -17.07 23.01
C ASN A 312 -20.42 -15.82 23.87
N ALA A 313 -19.32 -15.22 24.37
CA ALA A 313 -19.39 -13.97 25.12
C ALA A 313 -19.93 -12.81 24.26
N LEU A 314 -19.57 -12.77 22.98
CA LEU A 314 -20.10 -11.80 22.01
C LEU A 314 -21.59 -12.05 21.73
N LYS A 315 -22.01 -13.30 21.53
CA LYS A 315 -23.43 -13.68 21.42
C LYS A 315 -24.22 -13.25 22.67
N CYS A 316 -23.68 -13.47 23.87
CA CYS A 316 -24.31 -13.02 25.12
C CYS A 316 -24.43 -11.49 25.18
N SER A 317 -23.44 -10.76 24.68
CA SER A 317 -23.46 -9.29 24.63
C SER A 317 -24.54 -8.76 23.67
N ASP A 318 -24.83 -9.50 22.60
CA ASP A 318 -25.95 -9.20 21.69
C ASP A 318 -27.32 -9.54 22.29
N GLY A 319 -27.39 -10.22 23.44
CA GLY A 319 -28.64 -10.63 24.08
C GLY A 319 -28.91 -12.14 24.10
N ASP A 320 -27.90 -12.95 23.77
CA ASP A 320 -27.93 -14.43 23.78
C ASP A 320 -29.04 -15.02 22.89
N PHE A 321 -29.27 -14.42 21.73
CA PHE A 321 -30.30 -14.87 20.81
C PHE A 321 -29.90 -16.18 20.11
N ASP A 322 -30.80 -17.17 20.13
CA ASP A 322 -30.70 -18.42 19.35
C ASP A 322 -31.43 -18.34 17.99
N VAL A 323 -32.14 -17.24 17.74
CA VAL A 323 -32.91 -17.03 16.51
C VAL A 323 -32.02 -16.44 15.43
N ARG A 324 -32.10 -17.02 14.22
CA ARG A 324 -31.33 -16.58 13.05
C ARG A 324 -31.58 -15.11 12.72
N GLY A 325 -30.53 -14.38 12.37
CA GLY A 325 -30.59 -12.98 11.94
C GLY A 325 -30.69 -11.94 13.06
N LEU A 326 -30.69 -12.37 14.33
CA LEU A 326 -30.68 -11.44 15.47
C LEU A 326 -29.27 -11.20 16.03
N SER A 327 -28.37 -12.19 15.93
CA SER A 327 -26.96 -12.05 16.30
C SER A 327 -26.09 -12.75 15.28
N VAL A 328 -25.15 -12.01 14.69
CA VAL A 328 -24.17 -12.55 13.73
C VAL A 328 -23.30 -13.61 14.40
N TRP A 329 -22.98 -13.44 15.69
CA TRP A 329 -22.17 -14.38 16.46
C TRP A 329 -22.93 -15.69 16.73
N GLY A 330 -24.23 -15.62 17.02
CA GLY A 330 -25.09 -16.81 17.17
C GLY A 330 -25.19 -17.62 15.88
N ASP A 331 -25.36 -16.95 14.75
CA ASP A 331 -25.41 -17.59 13.43
C ASP A 331 -24.04 -18.15 13.01
N LEU A 332 -22.96 -17.43 13.32
CA LEU A 332 -21.60 -17.89 13.07
C LEU A 332 -21.29 -19.16 13.89
N LEU A 333 -21.57 -19.17 15.19
CA LEU A 333 -21.43 -20.36 16.05
C LEU A 333 -22.23 -21.55 15.51
N SER A 334 -23.47 -21.30 15.07
CA SER A 334 -24.32 -22.31 14.47
C SER A 334 -23.78 -22.85 13.14
N ALA A 335 -23.09 -22.03 12.36
CA ALA A 335 -22.45 -22.44 11.11
C ALA A 335 -21.14 -23.22 11.36
N LEU A 336 -20.32 -22.77 12.31
CA LEU A 336 -19.07 -23.43 12.69
C LEU A 336 -19.31 -24.85 13.23
N ARG A 337 -20.33 -25.03 14.07
CA ARG A 337 -20.74 -26.35 14.59
C ARG A 337 -21.25 -27.31 13.51
N ARG A 338 -21.77 -26.79 12.39
CA ARG A 338 -22.17 -27.63 11.25
C ARG A 338 -20.98 -28.00 10.38
N GLY A 339 -20.00 -27.11 10.24
CA GLY A 339 -18.78 -27.34 9.47
C GLY A 339 -17.80 -28.31 10.14
N THR A 340 -17.82 -28.46 11.47
CA THR A 340 -16.94 -29.36 12.22
C THR A 340 -17.43 -30.81 12.32
N VAL A 341 -18.63 -31.12 11.81
CA VAL A 341 -19.26 -32.48 11.85
C VAL A 341 -19.11 -33.22 10.50
N GLY A 342 -18.25 -32.73 9.60
CA GLY A 342 -17.99 -33.32 8.28
C GLY A 342 -16.82 -34.29 8.24
#